data_AF-A0A6L2M032-F1
#
_entry.id   AF-A0A6L2M032-F1
#
_cell.length_a   1.000
_cell.length_b   1.000
_cell.length_c   1.000
_cell.angle_alpha   90.00
_cell.angle_beta   90.00
_cell.angle_gamma   90.00
#
_symmetry.space_group_name_H-M   'P 1'
#
loop_
_entity.id
_entity.type
_entity.pdbx_description
1 polymer ?
#
loop_
_entity_poly.entity_id
_entity_poly.type
_entity_poly.pdbx_seq_one_letter_code
_entity_poly.pdbx_strand_id
1 'polypeptide(L)'
;MDSKLVASQVEGSYEAKGERMIIYQEKVLELAGAFNRFQITYIPRAENMKADTLSKLAAVQFDHLLKEVLVEVLNERSVKAQEVNIMVEKEGPIWMTLIRNYLEKGVLLEDPVCARTLMEKMRTIQWKMKSCIGSLTWSY
;
A
#
# COMPACT_ATOMS: atom_id res chain seq x y z
N MET A 1 -8.73 8.37 14.24
CA MET A 1 -9.08 8.79 12.86
C MET A 1 -9.34 10.28 12.85
N ASP A 2 -8.99 11.00 11.80
CA ASP A 2 -9.18 12.46 11.69
C ASP A 2 -10.44 12.88 10.91
N SER A 3 -11.19 11.92 10.36
CA SER A 3 -12.54 12.15 9.87
C SER A 3 -13.55 11.95 10.99
N LYS A 4 -14.14 13.06 11.45
CA LYS A 4 -15.19 13.02 12.48
C LYS A 4 -16.43 12.27 11.99
N LEU A 5 -16.83 12.49 10.73
CA LEU A 5 -18.01 11.84 10.15
C LEU A 5 -17.90 10.32 10.20
N VAL A 6 -16.78 9.78 9.73
CA VAL A 6 -16.59 8.33 9.64
C VAL A 6 -16.44 7.72 11.03
N ALA A 7 -15.71 8.40 11.95
CA ALA A 7 -15.62 7.94 13.33
C ALA A 7 -17.02 7.83 13.98
N SER A 8 -17.88 8.84 13.81
CA SER A 8 -19.24 8.84 14.35
C SER A 8 -20.16 7.82 13.67
N GLN A 9 -19.99 7.55 12.38
CA GLN A 9 -20.77 6.51 11.69
C GLN A 9 -20.41 5.10 12.17
N VAL A 10 -19.12 4.82 12.37
CA VAL A 10 -18.68 3.51 12.85
C VAL A 10 -19.00 3.33 14.34
N GLU A 11 -18.96 4.39 15.13
CA GLU A 11 -19.42 4.39 16.53
C GLU A 11 -20.95 4.21 16.65
N GLY A 12 -21.70 4.46 15.57
CA GLY A 12 -23.16 4.38 15.54
C GLY A 12 -23.88 5.63 16.03
N SER A 13 -23.15 6.71 16.35
CA SER A 13 -23.74 8.00 16.70
C SER A 13 -24.34 8.71 15.49
N TYR A 14 -23.88 8.40 14.29
CA TYR A 14 -24.35 8.96 13.02
C TYR A 14 -24.82 7.85 12.07
N GLU A 15 -25.88 8.11 11.33
CA GLU A 15 -26.38 7.19 10.29
C GLU A 15 -25.57 7.37 8.99
N ALA A 16 -25.19 6.26 8.34
CA ALA A 16 -24.64 6.29 6.99
C ALA A 16 -25.76 6.50 5.97
N LYS A 17 -25.69 7.58 5.20
CA LYS A 17 -26.67 7.90 4.16
C LYS A 17 -26.08 7.73 2.78
N GLY A 18 -26.85 7.10 1.89
CA GLY A 18 -26.46 6.78 0.52
C GLY A 18 -25.87 5.38 0.40
N GLU A 19 -26.27 4.68 -0.66
CA GLU A 19 -25.94 3.27 -0.93
C GLU A 19 -24.45 2.96 -0.71
N ARG A 20 -23.55 3.82 -1.21
CA ARG A 20 -22.10 3.62 -1.08
C ARG A 20 -21.61 3.67 0.36
N MET A 21 -22.06 4.66 1.13
CA MET A 21 -21.60 4.86 2.50
C MET A 21 -22.11 3.75 3.42
N ILE A 22 -23.33 3.27 3.16
CA ILE A 22 -23.91 2.13 3.86
C ILE A 22 -23.02 0.89 3.68
N ILE A 23 -22.65 0.56 2.43
CA ILE A 23 -21.81 -0.63 2.20
C ILE A 23 -20.42 -0.49 2.86
N TYR A 24 -19.83 0.71 2.84
CA TYR A 24 -18.57 0.94 3.56
C TYR A 24 -18.72 0.76 5.07
N GLN A 25 -19.81 1.26 5.66
CA GLN A 25 -20.09 1.09 7.08
C GLN A 25 -20.26 -0.39 7.44
N GLU A 26 -21.05 -1.14 6.65
CA GLU A 26 -21.24 -2.58 6.83
C GLU A 26 -19.91 -3.33 6.79
N LYS A 27 -19.03 -3.02 5.84
CA LYS A 27 -17.74 -3.70 5.74
C LYS A 27 -16.82 -3.42 6.92
N VAL A 28 -16.82 -2.17 7.42
CA VAL A 28 -16.06 -1.82 8.62
C VAL A 28 -16.60 -2.56 9.84
N LEU A 29 -17.91 -2.70 9.98
CA LEU A 29 -18.53 -3.42 11.09
C LEU A 29 -18.26 -4.94 11.02
N GLU A 30 -18.29 -5.54 9.81
CA GLU A 30 -17.91 -6.93 9.59
C GLU A 30 -16.47 -7.19 10.06
N LEU A 31 -15.52 -6.35 9.64
CA LEU A 31 -14.11 -6.46 10.04
C LEU A 31 -13.93 -6.18 11.53
N ALA A 32 -14.66 -5.21 12.10
CA ALA A 32 -14.62 -4.92 13.53
C ALA A 32 -15.09 -6.11 14.37
N GLY A 33 -16.06 -6.89 13.87
CA GLY A 33 -16.55 -8.12 14.52
C GLY A 33 -15.51 -9.23 14.65
N ALA A 34 -14.42 -9.19 13.88
CA ALA A 34 -13.30 -10.12 14.02
C ALA A 34 -12.44 -9.87 15.27
N PHE A 35 -12.59 -8.70 15.90
CA PHE A 35 -11.84 -8.32 17.11
C PHE A 35 -12.69 -8.52 18.37
N ASN A 36 -12.07 -9.03 19.45
CA ASN A 36 -12.73 -9.17 20.74
C ASN A 36 -13.17 -7.82 21.35
N ARG A 37 -12.45 -6.73 21.03
CA ARG A 37 -12.81 -5.37 21.39
C ARG A 37 -12.33 -4.42 20.30
N PHE A 38 -13.22 -3.56 19.83
CA PHE A 38 -12.94 -2.54 18.83
C PHE A 38 -13.41 -1.18 19.35
N GLN A 39 -12.61 -0.13 19.14
CA GLN A 39 -12.98 1.24 19.46
C GLN A 39 -12.39 2.17 18.40
N ILE A 40 -13.20 3.11 17.93
CA ILE A 40 -12.80 4.16 17.01
C ILE A 40 -13.03 5.52 17.66
N THR A 41 -12.06 6.42 17.53
CA THR A 41 -12.16 7.78 18.07
C THR A 41 -11.68 8.80 17.05
N TYR A 42 -12.30 9.98 17.11
CA TYR A 42 -11.79 11.15 16.41
C TYR A 42 -10.54 11.67 17.12
N ILE A 43 -9.48 11.92 16.34
CA ILE A 43 -8.26 12.59 16.80
C ILE A 43 -7.96 13.77 15.87
N PRO A 44 -7.42 14.90 16.39
CA PRO A 44 -7.00 16.01 15.56
C PRO A 44 -6.01 15.60 14.47
N ARG A 45 -6.03 16.30 13.33
CA ARG A 45 -5.14 16.03 12.19
C ARG A 45 -3.66 16.03 12.58
N ALA A 46 -3.26 16.94 13.48
CA ALA A 46 -1.91 17.03 14.01
C ALA A 46 -1.45 15.76 14.73
N GLU A 47 -2.38 15.00 15.32
CA GLU A 47 -2.10 13.73 15.99
C GLU A 47 -2.16 12.54 15.02
N ASN A 48 -2.87 12.68 13.89
CA ASN A 48 -2.94 11.66 12.83
C ASN A 48 -1.83 11.79 11.76
N MET A 49 -0.76 12.54 12.05
CA MET A 49 0.29 12.87 11.07
C MET A 49 0.91 11.64 10.38
N LYS A 50 1.10 10.53 11.12
CA LYS A 50 1.69 9.30 10.54
C LYS A 50 0.79 8.67 9.48
N ALA A 51 -0.51 8.58 9.74
CA ALA A 51 -1.45 8.04 8.76
C ALA A 51 -1.61 9.00 7.58
N ASP A 52 -1.57 10.32 7.84
CA ASP A 52 -1.60 11.33 6.79
C ASP A 52 -0.41 11.26 5.85
N THR A 53 0.82 11.20 6.40
CA THR A 53 2.03 11.11 5.58
C THR A 53 2.04 9.84 4.73
N LEU A 54 1.58 8.71 5.29
CA LEU A 54 1.42 7.47 4.54
C LEU A 54 0.36 7.60 3.44
N SER A 55 -0.79 8.19 3.74
CA SER A 55 -1.85 8.42 2.74
C SER A 55 -1.38 9.31 1.60
N LYS A 56 -0.62 10.37 1.91
CA LYS A 56 -0.02 11.26 0.91
C LYS A 56 1.05 10.55 0.09
N LEU A 57 1.90 9.75 0.71
CA LEU A 57 2.91 8.96 0.01
C LEU A 57 2.26 7.96 -0.95
N ALA A 58 1.22 7.27 -0.50
CA ALA A 58 0.43 6.39 -1.35
C ALA A 58 -0.18 7.18 -2.52
N ALA A 59 -0.82 8.33 -2.26
CA ALA A 59 -1.42 9.16 -3.30
C ALA A 59 -0.39 9.65 -4.33
N VAL A 60 0.81 10.05 -3.90
CA VAL A 60 1.91 10.45 -4.80
C VAL A 60 2.45 9.28 -5.59
N GLN A 61 2.57 8.10 -4.97
CA GLN A 61 2.97 6.87 -5.66
C GLN A 61 1.92 6.49 -6.72
N PHE A 62 0.63 6.59 -6.39
CA PHE A 62 -0.45 6.40 -7.35
C PHE A 62 -0.43 7.45 -8.46
N ASP A 63 -0.18 8.72 -8.16
CA ASP A 63 -0.06 9.78 -9.18
C ASP A 63 1.13 9.56 -10.13
N HIS A 64 2.27 9.09 -9.60
CA HIS A 64 3.43 8.72 -10.40
C HIS A 64 3.18 7.47 -11.26
N LEU A 65 2.49 6.47 -10.72
CA LEU A 65 2.10 5.26 -11.46
C LEU A 65 1.05 5.58 -12.55
N LEU A 66 0.10 6.47 -12.28
CA LEU A 66 -0.88 6.95 -13.25
C LEU A 66 -0.23 7.75 -14.39
N LYS A 67 0.85 8.49 -14.10
CA LYS A 67 1.66 9.21 -15.10
C LYS A 67 2.50 8.29 -15.99
N GLU A 68 2.83 7.07 -15.55
CA GLU A 68 3.67 6.10 -16.29
C GLU A 68 2.89 4.98 -17.02
N VAL A 69 1.57 5.15 -17.25
CA VAL A 69 0.68 4.24 -18.00
C VAL A 69 0.21 3.00 -17.21
N LEU A 70 -1.01 3.07 -16.67
CA LEU A 70 -2.20 2.34 -17.15
C LEU A 70 -3.41 2.91 -16.40
N VAL A 71 -4.37 3.51 -17.11
CA VAL A 71 -5.68 3.77 -16.53
C VAL A 71 -6.39 2.42 -16.48
N GLU A 72 -6.25 1.68 -15.37
CA GLU A 72 -7.21 0.62 -15.06
C GLU A 72 -8.54 1.29 -14.75
N VAL A 73 -9.40 1.33 -15.77
CA VAL A 73 -10.83 1.52 -15.55
C VAL A 73 -11.30 0.26 -14.83
N LEU A 74 -11.32 0.31 -13.49
CA LEU A 74 -11.96 -0.69 -12.66
C LEU A 74 -13.43 -0.77 -13.08
N ASN A 75 -13.75 -1.79 -13.88
CA ASN A 75 -15.11 -2.04 -14.36
C ASN A 75 -16.04 -2.45 -13.19
N GLU A 76 -15.45 -2.87 -12.06
CA GLU A 76 -16.16 -3.21 -10.82
C GLU A 76 -15.70 -2.37 -9.64
N ARG A 77 -16.66 -2.03 -8.77
CA ARG A 77 -16.49 -1.10 -7.63
C ARG A 77 -15.49 -1.68 -6.62
N SER A 78 -14.60 -0.86 -6.03
CA SER A 78 -13.61 -1.31 -5.03
C SER A 78 -14.20 -2.00 -3.79
N VAL A 79 -15.51 -1.82 -3.56
CA VAL A 79 -16.26 -2.43 -2.47
C VAL A 79 -16.70 -3.87 -2.78
N LYS A 80 -16.84 -4.20 -4.08
CA LYS A 80 -17.10 -5.55 -4.59
C LYS A 80 -15.82 -6.26 -5.04
N ALA A 81 -14.76 -5.49 -5.29
CA ALA A 81 -13.45 -6.05 -5.53
C ALA A 81 -13.11 -6.91 -4.31
N GLN A 82 -13.09 -8.22 -4.55
CA GLN A 82 -12.54 -9.23 -3.67
C GLN A 82 -11.30 -8.67 -2.99
N GLU A 83 -11.11 -8.95 -1.70
CA GLU A 83 -9.84 -8.69 -1.03
C GLU A 83 -8.74 -8.97 -2.03
N VAL A 84 -7.91 -7.96 -2.33
CA VAL A 84 -6.64 -8.23 -2.98
C VAL A 84 -5.83 -8.96 -1.92
N ASN A 85 -6.21 -10.21 -1.64
CA ASN A 85 -5.27 -11.26 -1.38
C ASN A 85 -4.26 -11.06 -2.49
N ILE A 86 -3.08 -10.60 -2.11
CA ILE A 86 -1.92 -10.71 -2.97
C ILE A 86 -1.78 -12.23 -3.14
N MET A 87 -2.51 -12.78 -4.12
CA MET A 87 -2.29 -14.11 -4.61
C MET A 87 -0.91 -14.03 -5.20
N VAL A 88 0.07 -14.38 -4.38
CA VAL A 88 1.37 -14.82 -4.85
C VAL A 88 1.12 -16.19 -5.49
N GLU A 89 0.38 -16.20 -6.59
CA GLU A 89 0.27 -17.35 -7.47
C GLU A 89 1.21 -17.08 -8.63
N LYS A 90 2.50 -17.18 -8.34
CA LYS A 90 3.48 -17.68 -9.29
C LYS A 90 4.46 -18.53 -8.49
N GLU A 91 4.49 -19.82 -8.80
CA GLU A 91 5.42 -20.83 -8.25
C GLU A 91 6.91 -20.54 -8.55
N GLY A 92 7.24 -19.34 -9.04
CA GLY A 92 8.61 -18.91 -9.29
C GLY A 92 9.16 -18.04 -8.17
N PRO A 93 10.49 -18.00 -7.97
CA PRO A 93 11.10 -17.11 -7.00
C PRO A 93 10.74 -15.66 -7.35
N ILE A 94 9.94 -15.05 -6.48
CA ILE A 94 9.53 -13.65 -6.59
C ILE A 94 10.80 -12.79 -6.64
N TRP A 95 10.73 -11.67 -7.36
CA TRP A 95 11.84 -10.72 -7.49
C TRP A 95 12.52 -10.38 -6.15
N MET A 96 11.79 -10.37 -5.03
CA MET A 96 12.35 -10.15 -3.69
C MET A 96 13.27 -11.28 -3.21
N THR A 97 12.91 -12.54 -3.48
CA THR A 97 13.73 -13.72 -3.17
C THR A 97 15.03 -13.70 -3.98
N LEU A 98 14.97 -13.23 -5.23
CA LEU A 98 16.14 -13.09 -6.10
C LEU A 98 17.09 -12.00 -5.60
N ILE A 99 16.56 -10.85 -5.16
CA ILE A 99 17.37 -9.78 -4.55
C ILE A 99 18.03 -10.28 -3.26
N ARG A 100 17.29 -10.98 -2.40
CA ARG A 100 17.81 -11.55 -1.15
C ARG A 100 18.97 -12.53 -1.42
N ASN A 101 18.77 -13.49 -2.32
CA ASN A 101 19.81 -14.45 -2.67
C ASN A 101 21.05 -13.79 -3.28
N TYR A 102 20.90 -12.74 -4.09
CA TYR A 102 22.04 -11.99 -4.62
C TYR A 102 22.82 -11.31 -3.50
N LEU A 103 22.14 -10.66 -2.56
CA LEU A 103 22.77 -9.96 -1.43
C LEU A 103 23.43 -10.92 -0.43
N GLU A 104 22.84 -12.10 -0.19
CA GLU A 104 23.33 -13.09 0.76
C GLU A 104 24.41 -14.02 0.19
N LYS A 105 24.28 -14.40 -1.08
CA LYS A 105 25.08 -15.47 -1.71
C LYS A 105 25.95 -15.00 -2.87
N GLY A 106 25.78 -13.76 -3.35
CA GLY A 106 26.55 -13.19 -4.46
C GLY A 106 26.30 -13.84 -5.84
N VAL A 107 25.25 -14.65 -5.98
CA VAL A 107 24.97 -15.40 -7.21
C VAL A 107 24.11 -14.57 -8.16
N LEU A 108 24.59 -14.34 -9.39
CA LEU A 108 23.84 -13.69 -10.46
C LEU A 108 22.95 -14.71 -11.18
N LEU A 109 21.74 -14.29 -11.56
CA LEU A 109 20.79 -15.11 -12.31
C LEU A 109 21.40 -15.58 -13.65
N GLU A 110 21.26 -16.86 -13.97
CA GLU A 110 21.77 -17.44 -15.24
C GLU A 110 21.09 -16.84 -16.47
N ASP A 111 19.82 -16.44 -16.34
CA ASP A 111 19.09 -15.76 -17.41
C ASP A 111 19.49 -14.27 -17.51
N PRO A 112 20.13 -13.83 -18.62
CA PRO A 112 20.55 -12.45 -18.81
C PRO A 112 19.41 -11.44 -18.89
N VAL A 113 18.17 -11.88 -19.16
CA VAL A 113 16.99 -11.01 -19.12
C VAL A 113 16.56 -10.79 -17.67
N CYS A 114 16.37 -11.87 -16.90
CA CYS A 114 16.07 -11.75 -15.47
C CYS A 114 17.16 -11.00 -14.68
N ALA A 115 18.45 -11.20 -15.01
CA ALA A 115 19.56 -10.47 -14.40
C ALA A 115 19.48 -8.96 -14.65
N ARG A 116 19.13 -8.54 -15.88
CA ARG A 116 18.95 -7.11 -16.20
C ARG A 116 17.79 -6.49 -15.44
N THR A 117 16.64 -7.16 -15.43
CA THR A 117 15.46 -6.70 -14.68
C THR A 117 15.74 -6.60 -13.17
N LEU A 118 16.49 -7.55 -12.61
CA LEU A 118 16.93 -7.51 -11.20
C LEU A 118 17.82 -6.30 -10.92
N MET A 119 18.81 -6.04 -11.79
CA MET A 119 19.74 -4.91 -11.65
C MET A 119 19.05 -3.56 -11.81
N GLU A 120 18.10 -3.45 -12.73
CA GLU A 120 17.25 -2.25 -12.86
C GLU A 120 16.44 -2.02 -11.59
N LYS A 121 15.81 -3.06 -11.03
CA LYS A 121 15.08 -2.96 -9.76
C LYS A 121 15.98 -2.58 -8.58
N MET A 122 17.18 -3.17 -8.47
CA MET A 122 18.15 -2.78 -7.44
C MET A 122 18.56 -1.32 -7.58
N ARG A 123 18.84 -0.85 -8.80
CA ARG A 123 19.19 0.55 -9.06
C ARG A 123 18.05 1.48 -8.66
N THR A 124 16.80 1.13 -8.98
CA THR A 124 15.62 1.90 -8.57
C THR A 124 15.46 1.93 -7.05
N ILE A 125 15.65 0.80 -6.36
CA ILE A 125 15.58 0.72 -4.89
C ILE A 125 16.69 1.58 -4.26
N GLN A 126 17.92 1.44 -4.74
CA GLN A 126 19.05 2.26 -4.28
C GLN A 126 18.80 3.75 -4.51
N TRP A 127 18.26 4.12 -5.67
CA TRP A 127 17.93 5.50 -5.99
C TRP A 127 16.83 6.04 -5.06
N LYS A 128 15.77 5.26 -4.81
CA LYS A 128 14.70 5.62 -3.86
C LYS A 128 15.23 5.76 -2.43
N MET A 129 16.09 4.86 -1.96
CA MET A 129 16.72 4.96 -0.63
C MET A 129 17.61 6.22 -0.53
N LYS A 130 18.43 6.50 -1.53
CA LYS A 130 19.27 7.71 -1.57
C LYS A 130 18.44 9.00 -1.63
N SER A 131 17.31 8.97 -2.31
CA SER A 131 16.37 10.09 -2.41
C SER A 131 15.63 10.35 -1.10
N CYS A 132 15.21 9.30 -0.37
CA CYS A 132 14.54 9.43 0.93
C CYS A 132 15.48 9.86 2.07
N ILE A 133 16.78 9.58 1.99
CA ILE A 133 17.73 9.86 3.07
C ILE A 133 18.40 11.24 2.95
N GLY A 134 18.23 11.97 1.85
CA GLY A 134 18.84 13.28 1.67
C GLY A 134 20.38 13.20 1.67
N SER A 135 20.95 12.84 0.51
CA SER A 135 22.38 12.96 0.16
C SER A 135 23.37 12.93 1.33
N LEU A 136 23.54 11.77 1.95
CA LEU A 136 24.82 11.40 2.56
C LEU A 136 25.52 10.45 1.59
N THR A 137 26.60 10.96 0.99
CA THR A 137 27.51 10.21 0.12
C THR A 137 28.11 9.05 0.91
N TRP A 138 27.82 7.82 0.50
CA TRP A 138 28.63 6.67 0.87
C TRP A 138 29.61 6.41 -0.27
N SER A 139 30.86 6.82 -0.03
CA SER A 139 32.03 6.35 -0.77
C SER A 139 32.36 4.93 -0.30
N TYR A 140 32.62 4.05 -1.26
CA TYR A 140 33.58 2.96 -1.10
C TYR A 140 34.58 3.08 -2.24
#